data_AF-A0A2C6BW44-F1
#
_entry.id   AF-A0A2C6BW44-F1
#
_cell.length_a   1.000
_cell.length_b   1.000
_cell.length_c   1.000
_cell.angle_alpha   90.00
_cell.angle_beta   90.00
_cell.angle_gamma   90.00
#
_symmetry.space_group_name_H-M   'P 1'
#
loop_
_entity.id
_entity.type
_entity.pdbx_description
1 polymer ?
#
loop_
_entity_poly.entity_id
_entity_poly.type
_entity_poly.pdbx_seq_one_letter_code
_entity_poly.pdbx_strand_id
1 'polypeptide(L)'
;MKTTFFTTLFFLILAGSGQLAAQDIEFPSMDKSPMDAAHYPDAAAYRNYLDEDSPYRRQIIKVLYSRPQVNDRDIFGSLIPYGEDYRLGANEATEVTFFQNVEIGGTHVAGGIYTIFAEPYPNQWIIKISKQRFIGGSANRDVSMDVVSVAIPVERVAESREYFTIGFQKIDDNNVHMIFAWDNTQASLPINLNPAVMDGEDVSPMDLVQFPNMSRLRNFVKEEELEANEPQVRVVYARPTMKGRKIFGELLEYGKVWRVGANETTEITFFKDVEIGGKRIRAGRYGLFAKVNKDNWEFIIHSNVQSWGPANHDDEDNIVKVTASTEKTPETLEALSMTFVDKGDGNLELVIGWENTMARLPIMVK
;
A
#
# COMPACT_ATOMS: atom_id res chain seq x y z
N MET A 1 86.70 42.04 16.95
CA MET A 1 87.00 40.99 17.94
C MET A 1 86.23 41.31 19.21
N LYS A 2 85.14 40.58 19.51
CA LYS A 2 84.63 40.23 20.85
C LYS A 2 83.23 39.62 20.72
N THR A 3 83.26 38.29 20.80
CA THR A 3 82.18 37.34 21.08
C THR A 3 81.53 37.62 22.44
N THR A 4 80.21 37.51 22.54
CA THR A 4 79.50 37.30 23.82
C THR A 4 78.21 36.54 23.51
N PHE A 5 78.19 35.22 23.68
CA PHE A 5 77.78 34.43 24.87
C PHE A 5 76.27 34.47 25.17
N PHE A 6 75.68 33.28 25.09
CA PHE A 6 74.32 32.90 25.47
C PHE A 6 74.05 33.17 26.96
N THR A 7 72.85 33.62 27.30
CA THR A 7 72.25 33.34 28.62
C THR A 7 70.73 33.25 28.46
N THR A 8 70.20 32.05 28.65
CA THR A 8 68.78 31.75 28.78
C THR A 8 68.26 32.32 30.11
N LEU A 9 67.14 33.05 30.08
CA LEU A 9 66.39 33.38 31.29
C LEU A 9 64.91 33.05 31.08
N PHE A 10 64.38 32.26 32.00
CA PHE A 10 63.04 31.69 32.04
C PHE A 10 62.25 32.40 33.16
N PHE A 11 61.21 33.17 32.85
CA PHE A 11 60.19 33.72 33.77
C PHE A 11 59.05 34.27 32.88
N LEU A 12 57.75 34.24 33.18
CA LEU A 12 56.88 33.60 34.15
C LEU A 12 55.44 33.98 33.69
N ILE A 13 54.49 33.07 33.84
CA ILE A 13 53.08 33.22 33.44
C ILE A 13 52.44 34.37 34.25
N LEU A 14 51.79 35.33 33.57
CA LEU A 14 50.76 36.18 34.20
C LEU A 14 49.43 35.97 33.49
N ALA A 15 48.44 35.56 34.28
CA ALA A 15 47.09 35.25 33.92
C ALA A 15 46.35 36.49 33.39
N GLY A 16 45.92 36.45 32.13
CA GLY A 16 44.82 37.29 31.66
C GLY A 16 43.51 36.68 32.15
N SER A 17 42.95 37.25 33.22
CA SER A 17 41.58 36.98 33.65
C SER A 17 40.61 37.44 32.57
N GLY A 18 40.21 36.53 31.69
CA GLY A 18 39.02 36.72 30.88
C GLY A 18 37.81 36.76 31.80
N GLN A 19 37.25 37.95 32.03
CA GLN A 19 35.90 38.07 32.56
C GLN A 19 34.97 37.40 31.55
N LEU A 20 34.56 36.17 31.85
CA LEU A 20 33.37 35.57 31.26
C LEU A 20 32.19 36.44 31.70
N ALA A 21 31.80 37.41 30.87
CA ALA A 21 30.50 38.03 31.00
C ALA A 21 29.47 36.93 30.75
N ALA A 22 28.74 36.53 31.79
CA ALA A 22 27.55 35.71 31.61
C ALA A 22 26.61 36.50 30.69
N GLN A 23 26.27 35.91 29.55
CA GLN A 23 25.28 36.49 28.65
C GLN A 23 23.92 36.31 29.31
N ASP A 24 23.22 37.41 29.59
CA ASP A 24 21.87 37.34 30.16
C ASP A 24 20.97 36.54 29.20
N ILE A 25 20.30 35.52 29.74
CA ILE A 25 19.36 34.69 28.99
C ILE A 25 18.02 35.42 28.98
N GLU A 26 17.71 36.08 27.87
CA GLU A 26 16.37 36.61 27.62
C GLU A 26 15.48 35.53 27.02
N PHE A 27 14.41 35.17 27.72
CA PHE A 27 13.37 34.31 27.18
C PHE A 27 12.46 35.11 26.24
N PRO A 28 12.00 34.52 25.12
CA PRO A 28 10.97 35.15 24.30
C PRO A 28 9.67 35.33 25.09
N SER A 29 8.84 36.29 24.68
CA SER A 29 7.51 36.45 25.25
C SER A 29 6.64 35.21 24.98
N MET A 30 5.71 34.94 25.89
CA MET A 30 4.77 33.84 25.73
C MET A 30 3.90 34.02 24.48
N ASP A 31 3.71 32.95 23.71
CA ASP A 31 2.81 32.95 22.56
C ASP A 31 1.36 33.17 23.04
N LYS A 32 0.62 34.02 22.34
CA LYS A 32 -0.80 34.31 22.61
C LYS A 32 -1.72 33.16 22.21
N SER A 33 -1.25 32.25 21.36
CA SER A 33 -1.96 31.08 20.86
C SER A 33 -1.13 29.83 21.18
N PRO A 34 -1.16 29.35 22.43
CA PRO A 34 -0.40 28.18 22.82
C PRO A 34 -0.83 26.94 22.01
N MET A 35 0.10 26.00 21.91
CA MET A 35 -0.14 24.69 21.31
C MET A 35 -0.97 23.80 22.24
N ASP A 36 -1.84 23.00 21.66
CA ASP A 36 -2.62 21.97 22.33
C ASP A 36 -2.70 20.70 21.48
N ALA A 37 -3.11 19.59 22.09
CA ALA A 37 -3.26 18.31 21.43
C ALA A 37 -4.62 17.68 21.71
N ALA A 38 -5.28 17.20 20.66
CA ALA A 38 -6.47 16.37 20.76
C ALA A 38 -6.12 14.91 20.45
N HIS A 39 -6.70 13.98 21.21
CA HIS A 39 -6.44 12.56 21.10
C HIS A 39 -7.76 11.82 20.87
N TYR A 40 -7.75 10.84 19.96
CA TYR A 40 -8.81 9.84 19.86
C TYR A 40 -8.25 8.42 19.95
N PRO A 41 -8.77 7.59 20.87
CA PRO A 41 -9.57 7.99 22.03
C PRO A 41 -8.83 8.99 22.94
N ASP A 42 -9.55 9.76 23.73
CA ASP A 42 -8.99 10.79 24.62
C ASP A 42 -8.01 10.20 25.65
N ALA A 43 -8.37 9.05 26.24
CA ALA A 43 -7.55 8.35 27.21
C ALA A 43 -6.24 7.78 26.63
N ALA A 44 -6.08 7.70 25.30
CA ALA A 44 -4.86 7.19 24.66
C ALA A 44 -3.63 8.07 24.97
N ALA A 45 -3.83 9.34 25.31
CA ALA A 45 -2.78 10.23 25.83
C ALA A 45 -2.19 9.74 27.16
N TYR A 46 -2.98 9.00 27.94
CA TYR A 46 -2.65 8.53 29.29
C TYR A 46 -2.42 7.02 29.33
N ARG A 47 -1.94 6.42 28.23
CA ARG A 47 -1.83 4.95 28.07
C ARG A 47 -1.15 4.21 29.24
N ASN A 48 -0.21 4.87 29.93
CA ASN A 48 0.54 4.28 31.04
C ASN A 48 -0.34 4.01 32.29
N TYR A 49 -1.51 4.63 32.35
CA TYR A 49 -2.48 4.50 33.45
C TYR A 49 -3.69 3.64 33.09
N LEU A 50 -3.69 3.04 31.89
CA LEU A 50 -4.74 2.14 31.44
C LEU A 50 -4.29 0.68 31.62
N ASP A 51 -5.26 -0.22 31.70
CA ASP A 51 -5.01 -1.67 31.62
C ASP A 51 -4.54 -2.05 30.21
N GLU A 52 -3.84 -3.19 30.08
CA GLU A 52 -3.24 -3.62 28.81
C GLU A 52 -4.29 -3.92 27.72
N ASP A 53 -5.45 -4.44 28.13
CA ASP A 53 -6.59 -4.80 27.28
C ASP A 53 -7.61 -3.67 27.09
N SER A 54 -7.35 -2.49 27.66
CA SER A 54 -8.28 -1.35 27.52
C SER A 54 -8.46 -0.95 26.05
N PRO A 55 -9.70 -0.88 25.54
CA PRO A 55 -9.96 -0.49 24.15
C PRO A 55 -9.59 0.98 23.87
N TYR A 56 -9.37 1.78 24.91
CA TYR A 56 -8.97 3.18 24.82
C TYR A 56 -7.46 3.40 24.87
N ARG A 57 -6.67 2.32 25.02
CA ARG A 57 -5.20 2.38 25.12
C ARG A 57 -4.51 2.70 23.80
N ARG A 58 -5.10 2.25 22.67
CA ARG A 58 -4.52 2.42 21.34
C ARG A 58 -4.85 3.81 20.78
N GLN A 59 -3.83 4.61 20.51
CA GLN A 59 -4.00 5.89 19.81
C GLN A 59 -4.44 5.64 18.36
N ILE A 60 -5.53 6.25 17.94
CA ILE A 60 -6.07 6.14 16.58
C ILE A 60 -5.83 7.43 15.80
N ILE A 61 -6.16 8.58 16.39
CA ILE A 61 -5.94 9.91 15.79
C ILE A 61 -5.30 10.83 16.83
N LYS A 62 -4.31 11.62 16.43
CA LYS A 62 -3.78 12.74 17.23
C LYS A 62 -3.79 14.00 16.39
N VAL A 63 -4.22 15.12 16.96
CA VAL A 63 -4.13 16.44 16.33
C VAL A 63 -3.27 17.34 17.20
N LEU A 64 -2.32 18.06 16.61
CA LEU A 64 -1.52 19.09 17.25
C LEU A 64 -1.88 20.43 16.60
N TYR A 65 -2.38 21.38 17.39
CA TYR A 65 -2.98 22.62 16.87
C TYR A 65 -2.85 23.77 17.86
N SER A 66 -2.73 25.00 17.33
CA SER A 66 -2.65 26.19 18.17
C SER A 66 -4.06 26.69 18.50
N ARG A 67 -4.24 27.29 19.68
CA ARG A 67 -5.54 27.72 20.19
C ARG A 67 -5.68 29.24 20.26
N PRO A 68 -5.89 29.94 19.13
CA PRO A 68 -6.19 31.36 19.16
C PRO A 68 -7.49 31.64 19.93
N GLN A 69 -7.50 32.79 20.60
CA GLN A 69 -8.60 33.30 21.40
C GLN A 69 -9.57 34.14 20.57
N VAL A 70 -10.82 34.29 20.97
CA VAL A 70 -11.75 35.23 20.32
C VAL A 70 -11.31 36.66 20.62
N ASN A 71 -11.09 37.01 21.88
CA ASN A 71 -10.66 38.35 22.33
C ASN A 71 -11.53 39.49 21.77
N ASP A 72 -12.86 39.35 21.89
CA ASP A 72 -13.86 40.32 21.40
C ASP A 72 -13.77 40.62 19.88
N ARG A 73 -13.24 39.69 19.08
CA ARG A 73 -13.12 39.82 17.62
C ARG A 73 -14.19 39.02 16.89
N ASP A 74 -14.69 39.57 15.80
CA ASP A 74 -15.45 38.80 14.81
C ASP A 74 -14.51 37.83 14.08
N ILE A 75 -14.76 36.53 14.23
CA ILE A 75 -13.86 35.48 13.74
C ILE A 75 -14.07 35.20 12.26
N PHE A 76 -15.19 34.57 11.90
CA PHE A 76 -15.45 34.13 10.53
C PHE A 76 -16.13 35.21 9.70
N GLY A 77 -15.59 35.47 8.52
CA GLY A 77 -15.97 36.61 7.66
C GLY A 77 -15.24 37.91 8.00
N SER A 78 -14.38 37.91 9.03
CA SER A 78 -13.56 39.07 9.42
C SER A 78 -12.11 38.67 9.66
N LEU A 79 -11.76 38.15 10.84
CA LEU A 79 -10.40 37.67 11.12
C LEU A 79 -9.97 36.56 10.15
N ILE A 80 -10.89 35.63 9.88
CA ILE A 80 -10.77 34.57 8.89
C ILE A 80 -11.79 34.88 7.78
N PRO A 81 -11.36 35.48 6.65
CA PRO A 81 -12.27 35.77 5.55
C PRO A 81 -12.91 34.50 4.98
N TYR A 82 -14.15 34.61 4.51
CA TYR A 82 -14.81 33.48 3.83
C TYR A 82 -14.17 33.23 2.46
N GLY A 83 -14.11 31.96 2.07
CA GLY A 83 -13.50 31.52 0.81
C GLY A 83 -11.97 31.48 0.80
N GLU A 84 -11.32 31.87 1.90
CA GLU A 84 -9.87 31.84 2.04
C GLU A 84 -9.40 30.62 2.84
N ASP A 85 -8.24 30.09 2.49
CA ASP A 85 -7.66 28.95 3.20
C ASP A 85 -7.20 29.33 4.61
N TYR A 86 -7.72 28.59 5.58
CA TYR A 86 -7.45 28.70 7.00
C TYR A 86 -6.78 27.43 7.52
N ARG A 87 -5.69 27.60 8.25
CA ARG A 87 -4.86 26.50 8.79
C ARG A 87 -5.41 25.83 10.06
N LEU A 88 -6.66 26.11 10.42
CA LEU A 88 -7.32 25.56 11.61
C LEU A 88 -6.53 25.76 12.91
N GLY A 89 -5.98 26.96 13.09
CA GLY A 89 -5.19 27.35 14.25
C GLY A 89 -4.48 28.68 14.02
N ALA A 90 -3.53 29.00 14.90
CA ALA A 90 -2.57 30.09 14.74
C ALA A 90 -1.18 29.56 14.41
N ASN A 91 -0.30 30.44 13.92
CA ASN A 91 1.10 30.12 13.60
C ASN A 91 1.27 28.99 12.57
N GLU A 92 1.74 27.81 12.99
CA GLU A 92 1.92 26.62 12.15
C GLU A 92 0.58 25.99 11.76
N ALA A 93 0.56 25.29 10.63
CA ALA A 93 -0.63 24.54 10.22
C ALA A 93 -0.90 23.37 11.16
N THR A 94 -2.18 23.16 11.46
CA THR A 94 -2.63 22.06 12.32
C THR A 94 -2.21 20.72 11.75
N GLU A 95 -1.49 19.93 12.54
CA GLU A 95 -1.00 18.61 12.17
C GLU A 95 -1.96 17.54 12.67
N VAL A 96 -2.30 16.58 11.81
CA VAL A 96 -3.05 15.37 12.17
C VAL A 96 -2.23 14.13 11.88
N THR A 97 -2.21 13.23 12.84
CA THR A 97 -1.62 11.90 12.72
C THR A 97 -2.74 10.85 12.75
N PHE A 98 -2.84 10.06 11.70
CA PHE A 98 -3.65 8.85 11.65
C PHE A 98 -2.73 7.63 11.90
N PHE A 99 -2.99 6.87 12.97
CA PHE A 99 -2.20 5.69 13.34
C PHE A 99 -2.62 4.42 12.59
N GLN A 100 -3.62 4.54 11.72
CA GLN A 100 -4.14 3.51 10.83
C GLN A 100 -4.75 4.18 9.61
N ASN A 101 -5.13 3.39 8.62
CA ASN A 101 -5.90 3.90 7.48
C ASN A 101 -7.28 4.38 7.95
N VAL A 102 -7.76 5.46 7.34
CA VAL A 102 -9.10 6.02 7.57
C VAL A 102 -9.74 6.39 6.24
N GLU A 103 -11.05 6.59 6.21
CA GLU A 103 -11.75 7.18 5.09
C GLU A 103 -12.43 8.47 5.52
N ILE A 104 -12.27 9.50 4.69
CA ILE A 104 -12.82 10.84 4.91
C ILE A 104 -13.48 11.29 3.61
N GLY A 105 -14.78 11.56 3.64
CA GLY A 105 -15.53 11.98 2.44
C GLY A 105 -15.44 10.99 1.27
N GLY A 106 -15.36 9.68 1.56
CA GLY A 106 -15.20 8.63 0.55
C GLY A 106 -13.79 8.46 0.01
N THR A 107 -12.80 9.20 0.52
CA THR A 107 -11.40 9.06 0.14
C THR A 107 -10.62 8.28 1.18
N HIS A 108 -9.89 7.25 0.73
CA HIS A 108 -8.98 6.47 1.57
C HIS A 108 -7.72 7.26 1.88
N VAL A 109 -7.43 7.43 3.16
CA VAL A 109 -6.25 8.10 3.68
C VAL A 109 -5.40 7.07 4.41
N ALA A 110 -4.19 6.85 3.92
CA ALA A 110 -3.24 5.95 4.57
C ALA A 110 -2.87 6.46 5.98
N GLY A 111 -2.49 5.55 6.87
CA GLY A 111 -1.87 5.92 8.14
C GLY A 111 -0.63 6.78 7.91
N GLY A 112 -0.51 7.89 8.62
CA GLY A 112 0.53 8.88 8.38
C GLY A 112 0.27 10.22 9.08
N ILE A 113 1.17 11.17 8.81
CA ILE A 113 1.10 12.53 9.36
C ILE A 113 0.81 13.51 8.22
N TYR A 114 -0.17 14.36 8.43
CA TYR A 114 -0.73 15.30 7.46
C TYR A 114 -0.96 16.66 8.12
N THR A 115 -1.24 17.68 7.33
CA THR A 115 -1.79 18.95 7.81
C THR A 115 -3.28 19.07 7.45
N ILE A 116 -4.04 19.81 8.27
CA ILE A 116 -5.47 20.09 8.01
C ILE A 116 -5.64 21.58 7.72
N PHE A 117 -6.37 21.88 6.64
CA PHE A 117 -6.86 23.20 6.32
C PHE A 117 -8.38 23.20 6.21
N ALA A 118 -8.98 24.38 6.31
CA ALA A 118 -10.38 24.61 6.04
C ALA A 118 -10.54 25.85 5.16
N GLU A 119 -11.50 25.83 4.26
CA GLU A 119 -11.99 27.03 3.55
C GLU A 119 -13.38 27.37 4.11
N PRO A 120 -13.50 28.38 4.99
CA PRO A 120 -14.76 28.68 5.65
C PRO A 120 -15.77 29.35 4.72
N TYR A 121 -17.03 28.96 4.83
CA TYR A 121 -18.20 29.66 4.30
C TYR A 121 -19.27 29.77 5.39
N PRO A 122 -20.31 30.63 5.23
CA PRO A 122 -21.33 30.83 6.25
C PRO A 122 -22.05 29.55 6.71
N ASN A 123 -22.26 28.59 5.81
CA ASN A 123 -23.06 27.39 6.09
C ASN A 123 -22.27 26.07 5.97
N GLN A 124 -21.03 26.12 5.50
CA GLN A 124 -20.20 24.94 5.28
C GLN A 124 -18.72 25.30 5.33
N TRP A 125 -17.87 24.36 5.69
CA TRP A 125 -16.43 24.46 5.51
C TRP A 125 -15.97 23.40 4.52
N ILE A 126 -15.01 23.74 3.66
CA ILE A 126 -14.30 22.73 2.85
C ILE A 126 -13.06 22.32 3.63
N ILE A 127 -13.08 21.13 4.23
CA ILE A 127 -11.93 20.58 4.94
C ILE A 127 -10.98 19.90 3.96
N LYS A 128 -9.69 20.21 4.10
CA LYS A 128 -8.62 19.70 3.26
C LYS A 128 -7.57 18.99 4.12
N ILE A 129 -7.19 17.77 3.73
CA ILE A 129 -6.08 17.02 4.35
C ILE A 129 -4.93 17.05 3.37
N SER A 130 -3.74 17.50 3.79
CA SER A 130 -2.60 17.69 2.90
C SER A 130 -1.38 16.89 3.34
N LYS A 131 -0.65 16.35 2.36
CA LYS A 131 0.67 15.74 2.59
C LYS A 131 1.75 16.78 2.86
N GLN A 132 1.51 18.06 2.56
CA GLN A 132 2.48 19.12 2.83
C GLN A 132 2.61 19.32 4.34
N ARG A 133 3.84 19.33 4.84
CA ARG A 133 4.15 19.52 6.27
C ARG A 133 5.13 20.67 6.43
N PHE A 134 5.32 21.11 7.69
CA PHE A 134 6.25 22.18 8.05
C PHE A 134 5.92 23.51 7.37
N ILE A 135 4.63 23.89 7.40
CA ILE A 135 4.13 25.13 6.81
C ILE A 135 3.51 26.02 7.90
N GLY A 136 3.91 27.30 7.89
CA GLY A 136 3.28 28.35 8.68
C GLY A 136 2.24 29.09 7.87
N GLY A 137 1.09 29.41 8.46
CA GLY A 137 0.02 30.08 7.71
C GLY A 137 -0.64 29.15 6.67
N SER A 138 -1.26 29.77 5.67
CA SER A 138 -1.80 29.12 4.47
C SER A 138 -1.19 29.68 3.17
N ALA A 139 -0.33 30.70 3.28
CA ALA A 139 0.30 31.34 2.13
C ALA A 139 1.26 30.38 1.42
N ASN A 140 1.21 30.36 0.08
CA ASN A 140 2.05 29.52 -0.78
C ASN A 140 1.93 28.01 -0.51
N ARG A 141 0.80 27.54 0.05
CA ARG A 141 0.55 26.09 0.16
C ARG A 141 0.52 25.46 -1.24
N ASP A 142 1.12 24.29 -1.37
CA ASP A 142 1.01 23.44 -2.53
C ASP A 142 -0.30 22.64 -2.46
N VAL A 143 -1.35 23.19 -3.08
CA VAL A 143 -2.68 22.57 -3.15
C VAL A 143 -2.68 21.22 -3.86
N SER A 144 -1.67 20.90 -4.68
CA SER A 144 -1.57 19.60 -5.35
C SER A 144 -1.25 18.45 -4.38
N MET A 145 -0.80 18.79 -3.15
CA MET A 145 -0.54 17.83 -2.08
C MET A 145 -1.78 17.51 -1.24
N ASP A 146 -2.92 18.17 -1.50
CA ASP A 146 -4.18 17.91 -0.82
C ASP A 146 -4.73 16.53 -1.28
N VAL A 147 -4.88 15.61 -0.31
CA VAL A 147 -5.37 14.25 -0.53
C VAL A 147 -6.85 14.09 -0.24
N VAL A 148 -7.45 15.03 0.49
CA VAL A 148 -8.89 15.08 0.77
C VAL A 148 -9.35 16.52 0.57
N SER A 149 -10.54 16.70 0.00
CA SER A 149 -11.27 17.96 -0.04
C SER A 149 -12.75 17.65 0.11
N VAL A 150 -13.34 17.98 1.26
CA VAL A 150 -14.73 17.59 1.59
C VAL A 150 -15.49 18.77 2.21
N ALA A 151 -16.68 19.03 1.70
CA ALA A 151 -17.59 20.00 2.29
C ALA A 151 -18.30 19.39 3.50
N ILE A 152 -18.25 20.07 4.65
CA ILE A 152 -18.97 19.70 5.86
C ILE A 152 -19.85 20.86 6.33
N PRO A 153 -21.04 20.59 6.88
CA PRO A 153 -21.92 21.64 7.37
C PRO A 153 -21.32 22.36 8.58
N VAL A 154 -21.71 23.62 8.74
CA VAL A 154 -21.39 24.45 9.90
C VAL A 154 -22.65 24.67 10.72
N GLU A 155 -22.51 24.57 12.03
CA GLU A 155 -23.57 24.82 13.01
C GLU A 155 -23.21 26.02 13.86
N ARG A 156 -24.24 26.81 14.23
CA ARG A 156 -24.11 27.87 15.23
C ARG A 156 -24.50 27.32 16.60
N VAL A 157 -23.60 27.42 17.57
CA VAL A 157 -23.83 26.97 18.95
C VAL A 157 -24.18 28.15 19.86
N ALA A 158 -25.00 27.90 20.88
CA ALA A 158 -25.50 28.95 21.77
C ALA A 158 -24.39 29.54 22.67
N GLU A 159 -23.44 28.71 23.10
CA GLU A 159 -22.31 29.12 23.94
C GLU A 159 -21.09 29.38 23.06
N SER A 160 -20.56 30.61 23.14
CA SER A 160 -19.32 30.96 22.45
C SER A 160 -18.12 30.27 23.12
N ARG A 161 -17.21 29.71 22.32
CA ARG A 161 -15.92 29.18 22.77
C ARG A 161 -14.83 30.21 22.56
N GLU A 162 -14.28 30.69 23.67
CA GLU A 162 -13.18 31.66 23.67
C GLU A 162 -11.95 31.13 22.93
N TYR A 163 -11.60 29.85 23.09
CA TYR A 163 -10.45 29.24 22.44
C TYR A 163 -10.88 28.35 21.28
N PHE A 164 -10.22 28.52 20.13
CA PHE A 164 -10.31 27.51 19.07
C PHE A 164 -9.95 26.14 19.65
N THR A 165 -10.82 25.16 19.43
CA THR A 165 -10.74 23.84 20.05
C THR A 165 -11.03 22.77 19.01
N ILE A 166 -10.17 21.76 18.98
CA ILE A 166 -10.40 20.52 18.23
C ILE A 166 -10.66 19.40 19.23
N GLY A 167 -11.72 18.62 19.00
CA GLY A 167 -12.08 17.49 19.82
C GLY A 167 -12.61 16.34 18.98
N PHE A 168 -13.00 15.25 19.64
CA PHE A 168 -13.55 14.08 18.99
C PHE A 168 -14.85 13.63 19.65
N GLN A 169 -15.82 13.21 18.83
CA GLN A 169 -17.06 12.59 19.26
C GLN A 169 -17.12 11.18 18.68
N LYS A 170 -17.10 10.15 19.53
CA LYS A 170 -17.37 8.77 19.09
C LYS A 170 -18.81 8.68 18.62
N ILE A 171 -19.01 8.11 17.43
CA ILE A 171 -20.34 7.78 16.90
C ILE A 171 -20.63 6.30 17.12
N ASP A 172 -19.70 5.44 16.70
CA ASP A 172 -19.69 4.01 16.95
C ASP A 172 -18.23 3.48 16.95
N ASP A 173 -18.02 2.16 16.86
CA ASP A 173 -16.68 1.57 16.89
C ASP A 173 -15.84 1.85 15.62
N ASN A 174 -16.51 2.15 14.51
CA ASN A 174 -15.89 2.44 13.23
C ASN A 174 -15.96 3.93 12.85
N ASN A 175 -16.86 4.71 13.45
CA ASN A 175 -17.07 6.10 13.07
C ASN A 175 -16.76 7.06 14.22
N VAL A 176 -15.96 8.09 13.92
CA VAL A 176 -15.66 9.20 14.81
C VAL A 176 -15.83 10.51 14.07
N HIS A 177 -16.35 11.52 14.76
CA HIS A 177 -16.40 12.88 14.25
C HIS A 177 -15.26 13.70 14.88
N MET A 178 -14.44 14.34 14.05
CA MET A 178 -13.51 15.39 14.50
C MET A 178 -14.25 16.73 14.51
N ILE A 179 -14.35 17.34 15.69
CA ILE A 179 -15.12 18.57 15.91
C ILE A 179 -14.16 19.75 15.96
N PHE A 180 -14.44 20.78 15.18
CA PHE A 180 -13.78 22.08 15.23
C PHE A 180 -14.76 23.09 15.82
N ALA A 181 -14.37 23.85 16.84
CA ALA A 181 -15.23 24.86 17.43
C ALA A 181 -14.46 26.11 17.86
N TRP A 182 -14.96 27.29 17.49
CA TRP A 182 -14.42 28.60 17.87
C TRP A 182 -15.47 29.69 17.75
N ASP A 183 -15.52 30.58 18.75
CA ASP A 183 -16.66 31.45 18.97
C ASP A 183 -17.95 30.61 18.99
N ASN A 184 -19.03 31.06 18.35
CA ASN A 184 -20.29 30.36 18.23
C ASN A 184 -20.37 29.46 16.98
N THR A 185 -19.24 29.12 16.35
CA THR A 185 -19.18 28.30 15.13
C THR A 185 -18.63 26.91 15.44
N GLN A 186 -19.31 25.88 14.95
CA GLN A 186 -18.89 24.48 15.04
C GLN A 186 -18.97 23.79 13.67
N ALA A 187 -17.98 22.95 13.36
CA ALA A 187 -18.00 22.06 12.20
C ALA A 187 -17.57 20.65 12.62
N SER A 188 -18.14 19.62 12.00
CA SER A 188 -17.92 18.22 12.35
C SER A 188 -17.49 17.43 11.11
N LEU A 189 -16.27 16.91 11.11
CA LEU A 189 -15.72 16.06 10.05
C LEU A 189 -15.93 14.59 10.38
N PRO A 190 -16.77 13.85 9.62
CA PRO A 190 -16.90 12.41 9.78
C PRO A 190 -15.64 11.67 9.29
N ILE A 191 -15.18 10.71 10.08
CA ILE A 191 -14.01 9.87 9.79
C ILE A 191 -14.41 8.41 10.04
N ASN A 192 -14.32 7.59 8.99
CA ASN A 192 -14.46 6.14 9.08
C ASN A 192 -13.09 5.51 9.37
N LEU A 193 -13.00 4.76 10.46
CA LEU A 193 -11.82 4.08 10.98
C LEU A 193 -11.63 2.68 10.41
N ASN A 194 -12.61 2.16 9.67
CA ASN A 194 -12.56 0.86 9.03
C ASN A 194 -12.86 1.00 7.52
N PRO A 195 -11.96 1.65 6.75
CA PRO A 195 -12.14 1.80 5.32
C PRO A 195 -12.04 0.45 4.61
N ALA A 196 -12.76 0.30 3.50
CA ALA A 196 -12.62 -0.88 2.65
C ALA A 196 -11.20 -0.94 2.07
N VAL A 197 -10.47 -2.03 2.35
CA VAL A 197 -9.16 -2.27 1.77
C VAL A 197 -9.37 -3.08 0.50
N MET A 198 -9.09 -2.46 -0.65
CA MET A 198 -8.93 -3.19 -1.90
C MET A 198 -7.50 -3.72 -1.97
N ASP A 199 -7.34 -4.96 -2.42
CA ASP A 199 -6.01 -5.49 -2.72
C ASP A 199 -5.34 -4.58 -3.76
N GLY A 200 -4.06 -4.28 -3.55
CA GLY A 200 -3.27 -3.49 -4.49
C GLY A 200 -3.03 -4.24 -5.80
N GLU A 201 -2.30 -3.61 -6.72
CA GLU A 201 -1.89 -4.27 -7.97
C GLU A 201 -1.01 -5.51 -7.65
N ASP A 202 -1.45 -6.69 -8.10
CA ASP A 202 -0.64 -7.90 -8.01
C ASP A 202 0.54 -7.80 -9.00
N VAL A 203 1.75 -7.99 -8.48
CA VAL A 203 2.99 -7.98 -9.28
C VAL A 203 3.11 -9.17 -10.24
N SER A 204 2.26 -10.19 -10.08
CA SER A 204 2.16 -11.39 -10.91
C SER A 204 0.69 -11.68 -11.23
N PRO A 205 0.03 -10.83 -12.03
CA PRO A 205 -1.39 -10.97 -12.29
C PRO A 205 -1.71 -12.35 -12.90
N MET A 206 -2.93 -12.83 -12.62
CA MET A 206 -3.42 -14.08 -13.18
C MET A 206 -3.62 -13.94 -14.70
N ASP A 207 -3.24 -14.99 -15.42
CA ASP A 207 -3.43 -15.13 -16.86
C ASP A 207 -4.05 -16.49 -17.19
N LEU A 208 -4.58 -16.60 -18.41
CA LEU A 208 -5.32 -17.77 -18.86
C LEU A 208 -5.01 -18.08 -20.31
N VAL A 209 -4.64 -19.33 -20.59
CA VAL A 209 -4.59 -19.88 -21.95
C VAL A 209 -5.60 -21.01 -22.06
N GLN A 210 -6.28 -21.10 -23.21
CA GLN A 210 -7.30 -22.10 -23.45
C GLN A 210 -7.20 -22.61 -24.88
N PHE A 211 -7.46 -23.89 -25.08
CA PHE A 211 -7.50 -24.52 -26.39
C PHE A 211 -8.90 -25.10 -26.67
N PRO A 212 -9.46 -24.85 -27.86
CA PRO A 212 -9.03 -23.86 -28.86
C PRO A 212 -9.10 -22.42 -28.31
N ASN A 213 -8.29 -21.48 -28.83
CA ASN A 213 -8.16 -20.13 -28.24
C ASN A 213 -9.50 -19.37 -28.16
N MET A 214 -10.37 -19.52 -29.17
CA MET A 214 -11.67 -18.84 -29.20
C MET A 214 -12.73 -19.55 -28.35
N SER A 215 -12.46 -20.73 -27.79
CA SER A 215 -13.42 -21.45 -26.94
C SER A 215 -13.77 -20.70 -25.65
N ARG A 216 -12.90 -19.79 -25.19
CA ARG A 216 -13.20 -18.87 -24.07
C ARG A 216 -14.05 -17.66 -24.46
N LEU A 217 -14.17 -17.38 -25.76
CA LEU A 217 -14.89 -16.26 -26.37
C LEU A 217 -16.06 -16.75 -27.22
N ARG A 218 -16.74 -17.81 -26.75
CA ARG A 218 -17.75 -18.55 -27.53
C ARG A 218 -18.91 -17.68 -28.04
N ASN A 219 -19.24 -16.60 -27.33
CA ASN A 219 -20.25 -15.62 -27.76
C ASN A 219 -19.83 -14.78 -28.99
N PHE A 220 -18.56 -14.83 -29.38
CA PHE A 220 -18.01 -14.18 -30.57
C PHE A 220 -17.65 -15.18 -31.68
N VAL A 221 -17.91 -16.47 -31.49
CA VAL A 221 -17.65 -17.52 -32.49
C VAL A 221 -18.88 -17.66 -33.38
N LYS A 222 -18.67 -17.73 -34.69
CA LYS A 222 -19.76 -17.95 -35.66
C LYS A 222 -20.36 -19.33 -35.45
N GLU A 223 -21.64 -19.48 -35.78
CA GLU A 223 -22.38 -20.72 -35.52
C GLU A 223 -21.71 -21.94 -36.18
N GLU A 224 -21.23 -21.79 -37.41
CA GLU A 224 -20.53 -22.82 -38.17
C GLU A 224 -19.14 -23.20 -37.61
N GLU A 225 -18.56 -22.40 -36.71
CA GLU A 225 -17.25 -22.61 -36.09
C GLU A 225 -17.38 -23.08 -34.63
N LEU A 226 -18.59 -23.22 -34.08
CA LEU A 226 -18.82 -23.54 -32.67
C LEU A 226 -18.28 -24.91 -32.27
N GLU A 227 -18.45 -25.92 -33.13
CA GLU A 227 -17.97 -27.28 -32.88
C GLU A 227 -16.44 -27.33 -32.85
N ALA A 228 -15.79 -26.66 -33.82
CA ALA A 228 -14.34 -26.54 -33.88
C ALA A 228 -13.74 -25.75 -32.71
N ASN A 229 -14.57 -25.00 -31.96
CA ASN A 229 -14.18 -24.21 -30.80
C ASN A 229 -14.79 -24.73 -29.48
N GLU A 230 -15.14 -26.02 -29.41
CA GLU A 230 -15.45 -26.65 -28.14
C GLU A 230 -14.23 -26.58 -27.20
N PRO A 231 -14.38 -26.12 -25.94
CA PRO A 231 -13.29 -26.13 -24.97
C PRO A 231 -12.72 -27.53 -24.77
N GLN A 232 -11.39 -27.65 -24.83
CA GLN A 232 -10.69 -28.93 -24.60
C GLN A 232 -9.77 -28.86 -23.38
N VAL A 233 -8.92 -27.84 -23.30
CA VAL A 233 -7.99 -27.64 -22.17
C VAL A 233 -7.90 -26.17 -21.82
N ARG A 234 -7.79 -25.84 -20.53
CA ARG A 234 -7.51 -24.49 -20.03
C ARG A 234 -6.42 -24.54 -18.98
N VAL A 235 -5.52 -23.55 -18.98
CA VAL A 235 -4.56 -23.31 -17.91
C VAL A 235 -4.78 -21.90 -17.37
N VAL A 236 -4.86 -21.78 -16.05
CA VAL A 236 -4.92 -20.51 -15.32
C VAL A 236 -3.68 -20.44 -14.42
N TYR A 237 -2.91 -19.36 -14.55
CA TYR A 237 -1.60 -19.25 -13.92
C TYR A 237 -1.26 -17.81 -13.57
N ALA A 238 -0.57 -17.57 -12.47
CA ALA A 238 -0.02 -16.26 -12.18
C ALA A 238 1.21 -15.99 -13.07
N ARG A 239 1.30 -14.80 -13.65
CA ARG A 239 2.27 -14.42 -14.68
C ARG A 239 3.40 -13.53 -14.12
N PRO A 240 4.44 -14.08 -13.46
CA PRO A 240 5.55 -13.27 -12.97
C PRO A 240 6.42 -12.71 -14.11
N THR A 241 7.11 -11.61 -13.79
CA THR A 241 8.09 -10.93 -14.68
C THR A 241 9.51 -11.07 -14.17
N MET A 242 10.51 -11.01 -15.06
CA MET A 242 11.92 -11.15 -14.70
C MET A 242 12.37 -9.99 -13.81
N LYS A 243 12.02 -8.74 -14.16
CA LYS A 243 12.46 -7.53 -13.46
C LYS A 243 13.99 -7.48 -13.30
N GLY A 244 14.71 -7.89 -14.35
CA GLY A 244 16.17 -7.95 -14.38
C GLY A 244 16.81 -9.13 -13.63
N ARG A 245 16.02 -10.05 -13.07
CA ARG A 245 16.51 -11.28 -12.42
C ARG A 245 16.78 -12.37 -13.43
N LYS A 246 17.79 -13.21 -13.17
CA LYS A 246 17.95 -14.49 -13.86
C LYS A 246 17.00 -15.51 -13.27
N ILE A 247 16.29 -16.24 -14.13
CA ILE A 247 15.21 -17.12 -13.68
C ILE A 247 15.75 -18.52 -13.42
N PHE A 248 16.21 -19.21 -14.46
CA PHE A 248 16.59 -20.60 -14.33
C PHE A 248 18.01 -20.76 -13.78
N GLY A 249 18.13 -21.46 -12.65
CA GLY A 249 19.38 -21.64 -11.92
C GLY A 249 19.70 -20.57 -10.88
N GLU A 250 18.87 -19.53 -10.73
CA GLU A 250 18.96 -18.53 -9.66
C GLU A 250 17.63 -18.37 -8.94
N LEU A 251 16.63 -17.71 -9.54
CA LEU A 251 15.31 -17.58 -8.92
C LEU A 251 14.62 -18.95 -8.76
N LEU A 252 14.74 -19.79 -9.79
CA LEU A 252 14.31 -21.18 -9.80
C LEU A 252 15.54 -22.07 -9.72
N GLU A 253 15.87 -22.53 -8.51
CA GLU A 253 16.96 -23.47 -8.28
C GLU A 253 16.70 -24.82 -8.98
N TYR A 254 17.73 -25.36 -9.63
CA TYR A 254 17.62 -26.67 -10.26
C TYR A 254 17.40 -27.79 -9.23
N GLY A 255 16.59 -28.78 -9.60
CA GLY A 255 16.20 -29.90 -8.75
C GLY A 255 15.06 -29.57 -7.78
N LYS A 256 14.54 -28.34 -7.77
CA LYS A 256 13.38 -27.94 -6.96
C LYS A 256 12.08 -28.00 -7.76
N VAL A 257 10.98 -28.27 -7.05
CA VAL A 257 9.63 -28.19 -7.61
C VAL A 257 9.21 -26.73 -7.65
N TRP A 258 8.67 -26.33 -8.80
CA TRP A 258 8.12 -25.01 -9.07
C TRP A 258 6.64 -25.14 -9.41
N ARG A 259 5.85 -24.16 -8.97
CA ARG A 259 4.41 -24.11 -9.20
C ARG A 259 3.99 -23.71 -10.62
N VAL A 260 4.96 -23.59 -11.53
CA VAL A 260 4.76 -23.15 -12.92
C VAL A 260 4.01 -21.81 -13.00
N GLY A 261 4.39 -20.88 -12.11
CA GLY A 261 3.71 -19.61 -11.87
C GLY A 261 4.28 -18.89 -10.63
N ALA A 262 3.53 -17.93 -10.11
CA ALA A 262 3.73 -17.27 -8.82
C ALA A 262 2.47 -17.46 -7.94
N ASN A 263 2.49 -17.02 -6.68
CA ASN A 263 1.33 -17.06 -5.77
C ASN A 263 0.70 -18.48 -5.68
N GLU A 264 -0.54 -18.67 -6.12
CA GLU A 264 -1.23 -19.97 -6.11
C GLU A 264 -0.67 -21.01 -7.10
N THR A 265 -1.06 -22.27 -6.91
CA THR A 265 -0.81 -23.35 -7.86
C THR A 265 -1.42 -23.04 -9.24
N THR A 266 -0.63 -23.24 -10.30
CA THR A 266 -1.16 -23.20 -11.67
C THR A 266 -2.21 -24.30 -11.87
N GLU A 267 -3.41 -23.90 -12.26
CA GLU A 267 -4.54 -24.81 -12.48
C GLU A 267 -4.62 -25.22 -13.96
N ILE A 268 -4.68 -26.52 -14.23
CA ILE A 268 -5.00 -27.07 -15.54
C ILE A 268 -6.36 -27.78 -15.49
N THR A 269 -7.27 -27.37 -16.37
CA THR A 269 -8.61 -27.94 -16.52
C THR A 269 -8.68 -28.70 -17.85
N PHE A 270 -9.03 -29.97 -17.78
CA PHE A 270 -9.37 -30.79 -18.94
C PHE A 270 -10.89 -30.88 -19.06
N PHE A 271 -11.44 -30.43 -20.18
CA PHE A 271 -12.88 -30.49 -20.46
C PHE A 271 -13.31 -31.83 -21.08
N LYS A 272 -12.35 -32.60 -21.59
CA LYS A 272 -12.49 -33.97 -22.06
C LYS A 272 -11.48 -34.85 -21.32
N ASP A 273 -11.67 -36.17 -21.38
CA ASP A 273 -10.63 -37.08 -20.92
C ASP A 273 -9.35 -36.87 -21.74
N VAL A 274 -8.19 -37.01 -21.11
CA VAL A 274 -6.90 -36.87 -21.76
C VAL A 274 -5.99 -38.04 -21.45
N GLU A 275 -4.94 -38.20 -22.25
CA GLU A 275 -3.82 -39.08 -21.96
C GLU A 275 -2.55 -38.24 -21.92
N ILE A 276 -1.81 -38.38 -20.81
CA ILE A 276 -0.55 -37.67 -20.55
C ILE A 276 0.45 -38.70 -20.05
N GLY A 277 1.61 -38.81 -20.69
CA GLY A 277 2.64 -39.78 -20.30
C GLY A 277 2.17 -41.25 -20.31
N GLY A 278 1.24 -41.59 -21.21
CA GLY A 278 0.62 -42.94 -21.28
C GLY A 278 -0.42 -43.23 -20.19
N LYS A 279 -0.73 -42.27 -19.32
CA LYS A 279 -1.79 -42.39 -18.29
C LYS A 279 -3.05 -41.65 -18.73
N ARG A 280 -4.19 -42.35 -18.71
CA ARG A 280 -5.50 -41.71 -18.88
C ARG A 280 -5.86 -40.90 -17.64
N ILE A 281 -6.24 -39.65 -17.84
CA ILE A 281 -6.69 -38.69 -16.83
C ILE A 281 -8.11 -38.27 -17.21
N ARG A 282 -9.02 -38.32 -16.24
CA ARG A 282 -10.42 -37.94 -16.49
C ARG A 282 -10.53 -36.43 -16.67
N ALA A 283 -11.53 -36.00 -17.43
CA ALA A 283 -11.96 -34.60 -17.42
C ALA A 283 -12.10 -34.09 -15.98
N GLY A 284 -11.61 -32.90 -15.71
CA GLY A 284 -11.50 -32.36 -14.36
C GLY A 284 -10.48 -31.25 -14.24
N ARG A 285 -10.33 -30.76 -13.01
CA ARG A 285 -9.38 -29.70 -12.67
C ARG A 285 -8.27 -30.25 -11.80
N TYR A 286 -7.04 -29.89 -12.13
CA TYR A 286 -5.83 -30.40 -11.53
C TYR A 286 -4.81 -29.28 -11.36
N GLY A 287 -3.84 -29.47 -10.48
CA GLY A 287 -2.68 -28.60 -10.38
C GLY A 287 -1.57 -29.03 -11.34
N LEU A 288 -0.75 -28.07 -11.74
CA LEU A 288 0.43 -28.29 -12.59
C LEU A 288 1.68 -27.75 -11.89
N PHE A 289 2.58 -28.66 -11.54
CA PHE A 289 3.94 -28.36 -11.09
C PHE A 289 4.97 -28.78 -12.13
N ALA A 290 6.20 -28.26 -11.98
CA ALA A 290 7.35 -28.74 -12.71
C ALA A 290 8.57 -28.81 -11.79
N LYS A 291 9.25 -29.95 -11.75
CA LYS A 291 10.61 -30.01 -11.20
C LYS A 291 11.59 -29.58 -12.28
N VAL A 292 12.23 -28.43 -12.05
CA VAL A 292 13.11 -27.79 -13.04
C VAL A 292 14.50 -28.38 -12.92
N ASN A 293 14.99 -29.04 -13.96
CA ASN A 293 16.39 -29.47 -14.07
C ASN A 293 17.08 -28.68 -15.18
N LYS A 294 18.41 -28.86 -15.31
CA LYS A 294 19.23 -28.11 -16.25
C LYS A 294 18.80 -28.30 -17.72
N ASP A 295 18.44 -29.52 -18.11
CA ASP A 295 18.19 -29.90 -19.50
C ASP A 295 16.77 -30.45 -19.73
N ASN A 296 15.96 -30.56 -18.68
CA ASN A 296 14.60 -31.08 -18.73
C ASN A 296 13.74 -30.56 -17.57
N TRP A 297 12.43 -30.53 -17.78
CA TRP A 297 11.44 -30.35 -16.71
C TRP A 297 10.67 -31.66 -16.52
N GLU A 298 10.45 -32.06 -15.27
CA GLU A 298 9.48 -33.10 -14.94
C GLU A 298 8.16 -32.42 -14.56
N PHE A 299 7.21 -32.40 -15.49
CA PHE A 299 5.86 -31.91 -15.25
C PHE A 299 5.10 -32.87 -14.34
N ILE A 300 4.34 -32.32 -13.41
CA ILE A 300 3.61 -33.07 -12.39
C ILE A 300 2.17 -32.58 -12.40
N ILE A 301 1.24 -33.44 -12.80
CA ILE A 301 -0.20 -33.19 -12.66
C ILE A 301 -0.64 -33.78 -11.32
N HIS A 302 -1.36 -33.01 -10.51
CA HIS A 302 -1.75 -33.41 -9.16
C HIS A 302 -3.17 -32.98 -8.78
N SER A 303 -3.73 -33.58 -7.72
CA SER A 303 -5.10 -33.28 -7.22
C SER A 303 -5.20 -32.00 -6.39
N ASN A 304 -4.09 -31.52 -5.80
CA ASN A 304 -4.10 -30.38 -4.88
C ASN A 304 -4.17 -29.02 -5.59
N VAL A 305 -5.37 -28.61 -5.99
CA VAL A 305 -5.63 -27.37 -6.74
C VAL A 305 -5.63 -26.10 -5.88
N GLN A 306 -5.97 -26.18 -4.59
CA GLN A 306 -6.09 -25.02 -3.69
C GLN A 306 -4.89 -24.91 -2.75
N SER A 307 -3.72 -24.60 -3.30
CA SER A 307 -2.50 -24.45 -2.51
C SER A 307 -1.63 -23.28 -2.98
N TRP A 308 -0.78 -22.76 -2.09
CA TRP A 308 0.19 -21.67 -2.38
C TRP A 308 1.47 -22.19 -3.06
N GLY A 309 1.38 -23.31 -3.78
CA GLY A 309 2.51 -24.02 -4.39
C GLY A 309 3.05 -25.18 -3.54
N PRO A 310 4.32 -25.58 -3.74
CA PRO A 310 4.82 -26.91 -3.34
C PRO A 310 5.08 -27.09 -1.84
N ALA A 311 5.00 -26.03 -1.02
CA ALA A 311 5.38 -26.09 0.39
C ALA A 311 4.53 -27.08 1.22
N ASN A 312 3.27 -27.29 0.83
CA ASN A 312 2.33 -28.21 1.47
C ASN A 312 1.90 -29.33 0.51
N HIS A 313 2.71 -29.65 -0.50
CA HIS A 313 2.40 -30.67 -1.48
C HIS A 313 2.80 -32.05 -0.99
N ASP A 314 1.89 -33.02 -1.08
CA ASP A 314 2.17 -34.43 -0.83
C ASP A 314 2.42 -35.15 -2.16
N ASP A 315 3.45 -35.98 -2.22
CA ASP A 315 3.73 -36.77 -3.41
C ASP A 315 2.61 -37.79 -3.72
N GLU A 316 1.78 -38.15 -2.73
CA GLU A 316 0.57 -38.98 -2.90
C GLU A 316 -0.51 -38.31 -3.76
N ASP A 317 -0.53 -36.98 -3.83
CA ASP A 317 -1.46 -36.22 -4.69
C ASP A 317 -1.07 -36.26 -6.18
N ASN A 318 0.11 -36.79 -6.51
CA ASN A 318 0.59 -36.83 -7.89
C ASN A 318 -0.19 -37.85 -8.73
N ILE A 319 -0.77 -37.36 -9.82
CA ILE A 319 -1.51 -38.19 -10.78
C ILE A 319 -0.57 -38.70 -11.85
N VAL A 320 0.22 -37.85 -12.47
CA VAL A 320 1.21 -38.27 -13.48
C VAL A 320 2.42 -37.36 -13.45
N LYS A 321 3.60 -37.94 -13.70
CA LYS A 321 4.85 -37.24 -13.92
C LYS A 321 5.32 -37.49 -15.35
N VAL A 322 5.68 -36.42 -16.07
CA VAL A 322 6.16 -36.50 -17.45
C VAL A 322 7.41 -35.65 -17.62
N THR A 323 8.50 -36.27 -18.04
CA THR A 323 9.74 -35.57 -18.35
C THR A 323 9.70 -35.04 -19.78
N ALA A 324 10.01 -33.76 -19.95
CA ALA A 324 10.17 -33.10 -21.24
C ALA A 324 11.51 -32.36 -21.29
N SER A 325 12.21 -32.47 -22.42
CA SER A 325 13.45 -31.73 -22.65
C SER A 325 13.18 -30.23 -22.72
N THR A 326 14.12 -29.43 -22.20
CA THR A 326 14.05 -27.97 -22.36
C THR A 326 14.63 -27.54 -23.71
N GLU A 327 14.08 -26.47 -24.27
CA GLU A 327 14.50 -25.81 -25.50
C GLU A 327 14.75 -24.33 -25.23
N LYS A 328 15.49 -23.65 -26.12
CA LYS A 328 15.60 -22.20 -26.08
C LYS A 328 14.35 -21.55 -26.66
N THR A 329 13.89 -20.48 -26.04
CA THR A 329 12.84 -19.63 -26.62
C THR A 329 13.38 -18.89 -27.87
N PRO A 330 12.51 -18.53 -28.84
CA PRO A 330 12.93 -17.74 -30.01
C PRO A 330 13.48 -16.36 -29.65
N GLU A 331 12.96 -15.78 -28.57
CA GLU A 331 13.38 -14.52 -27.99
C GLU A 331 13.30 -14.60 -26.46
N THR A 332 13.97 -13.67 -25.76
CA THR A 332 13.88 -13.60 -24.29
C THR A 332 12.46 -13.21 -23.88
N LEU A 333 11.80 -14.05 -23.09
CA LEU A 333 10.47 -13.81 -22.55
C LEU A 333 10.56 -13.13 -21.19
N GLU A 334 10.28 -11.82 -21.13
CA GLU A 334 10.29 -11.05 -19.88
C GLU A 334 9.24 -11.54 -18.87
N ALA A 335 8.11 -12.04 -19.36
CA ALA A 335 7.04 -12.62 -18.55
C ALA A 335 6.91 -14.13 -18.81
N LEU A 336 6.56 -14.88 -17.76
CA LEU A 336 6.17 -16.28 -17.93
C LEU A 336 5.02 -16.37 -18.93
N SER A 337 5.19 -17.15 -19.98
CA SER A 337 4.21 -17.26 -21.07
C SER A 337 3.84 -18.70 -21.31
N MET A 338 2.56 -18.95 -21.56
CA MET A 338 2.04 -20.25 -21.93
C MET A 338 1.24 -20.15 -23.22
N THR A 339 1.21 -21.22 -24.01
CA THR A 339 0.32 -21.34 -25.17
C THR A 339 0.09 -22.81 -25.51
N PHE A 340 -0.97 -23.09 -26.28
CA PHE A 340 -1.21 -24.41 -26.83
C PHE A 340 -0.80 -24.46 -28.30
N VAL A 341 -0.12 -25.53 -28.69
CA VAL A 341 0.18 -25.86 -30.08
C VAL A 341 -0.58 -27.11 -30.46
N ASP A 342 -1.46 -27.00 -31.46
CA ASP A 342 -2.18 -28.12 -32.04
C ASP A 342 -1.26 -28.91 -32.99
N LYS A 343 -1.19 -30.22 -32.80
CA LYS A 343 -0.43 -31.16 -33.63
C LYS A 343 -1.35 -32.04 -34.49
N GLY A 344 -2.67 -31.85 -34.41
CA GLY A 344 -3.66 -32.67 -35.09
C GLY A 344 -4.02 -33.95 -34.34
N ASP A 345 -5.15 -34.55 -34.73
CA ASP A 345 -5.64 -35.83 -34.19
C ASP A 345 -5.74 -35.85 -32.65
N GLY A 346 -6.14 -34.72 -32.05
CA GLY A 346 -6.27 -34.56 -30.59
C GLY A 346 -4.94 -34.39 -29.84
N ASN A 347 -3.80 -34.34 -30.54
CA ASN A 347 -2.50 -34.11 -29.93
C ASN A 347 -2.25 -32.61 -29.75
N LEU A 348 -2.07 -32.19 -28.51
CA LEU A 348 -1.77 -30.82 -28.10
C LEU A 348 -0.44 -30.78 -27.36
N GLU A 349 0.28 -29.68 -27.50
CA GLU A 349 1.40 -29.34 -26.62
C GLU A 349 1.06 -28.07 -25.83
N LEU A 350 1.07 -28.16 -24.50
CA LEU A 350 1.16 -26.97 -23.67
C LEU A 350 2.62 -26.51 -23.65
N VAL A 351 2.91 -25.40 -24.31
CA VAL A 351 4.23 -24.78 -24.34
C VAL A 351 4.31 -23.78 -23.20
N ILE A 352 5.35 -23.88 -22.38
CA ILE A 352 5.59 -23.01 -21.24
C ILE A 352 6.99 -22.45 -21.37
N GLY A 353 7.13 -21.12 -21.39
CA GLY A 353 8.41 -20.45 -21.58
C GLY A 353 8.58 -19.24 -20.67
N TRP A 354 9.80 -19.04 -20.18
CA TRP A 354 10.20 -17.85 -19.42
C TRP A 354 11.70 -17.61 -19.60
N GLU A 355 12.16 -16.36 -19.55
CA GLU A 355 13.54 -16.01 -19.85
C GLU A 355 13.95 -16.58 -21.23
N ASN A 356 14.94 -17.45 -21.29
CA ASN A 356 15.49 -18.05 -22.50
C ASN A 356 15.19 -19.55 -22.60
N THR A 357 14.25 -20.06 -21.80
CA THR A 357 14.00 -21.50 -21.64
C THR A 357 12.52 -21.80 -21.76
N MET A 358 12.19 -22.84 -22.53
CA MET A 358 10.84 -23.37 -22.64
C MET A 358 10.84 -24.90 -22.58
N ALA A 359 9.68 -25.48 -22.24
CA ALA A 359 9.43 -26.90 -22.35
C ALA A 359 7.98 -27.13 -22.82
N ARG A 360 7.72 -28.33 -23.34
CA ARG A 360 6.44 -28.71 -23.94
C ARG A 360 5.86 -29.90 -23.18
N LEU A 361 4.65 -29.76 -22.66
CA LEU A 361 3.90 -30.87 -22.08
C LEU A 361 2.96 -31.46 -23.14
N PRO A 362 3.18 -32.70 -23.62
CA PRO A 362 2.28 -33.36 -24.55
C PRO A 362 0.98 -33.79 -23.85
N ILE A 363 -0.16 -33.50 -24.47
CA ILE A 363 -1.50 -33.81 -24.00
C ILE A 363 -2.29 -34.38 -25.18
N MET A 364 -2.78 -35.62 -25.04
CA MET A 364 -3.65 -36.22 -26.05
C MET A 364 -5.10 -36.17 -25.57
N VAL A 365 -5.93 -35.36 -26.22
CA VAL A 365 -7.37 -35.26 -25.95
C VAL A 365 -8.09 -36.48 -26.55
N LYS A 366 -9.02 -37.09 -25.79
CA LYS A 366 -9.74 -38.30 -26.18
C LYS A 366 -11.18 -38.03 -26.61
#